data_AF-A0AA35SHT1-F1
#
_entry.id   AF-A0AA35SHT1-F1
#
_cell.length_a   1.000
_cell.length_b   1.000
_cell.length_c   1.000
_cell.angle_alpha   90.00
_cell.angle_beta   90.00
_cell.angle_gamma   90.00
#
_symmetry.space_group_name_H-M   'P 1'
#
loop_
_entity.id
_entity.type
_entity.pdbx_description
1 polymer ?
#
loop_
_entity_poly.entity_id
_entity_poly.type
_entity_poly.pdbx_seq_one_letter_code
_entity_poly.pdbx_strand_id
1 'polypeptide(L)'
;MCLDATRSYNSVGRLLNHAPRTTATLTPYKPLSIRGVWRVGFTATKELMPGTELTWDYGCCPGGLEWLKRRPARAKERALQFMYTDAR
;
A
#
# COMPACT_ATOMS: atom_id res chain seq x y z
N MET A 1 -3.15 -18.64 9.10
CA MET A 1 -2.84 -17.63 10.14
C MET A 1 -2.85 -16.26 9.49
N CYS A 2 -3.43 -15.24 10.13
CA CYS A 2 -3.53 -13.88 9.60
C CYS A 2 -3.20 -12.84 10.69
N LEU A 3 -2.83 -11.63 10.26
CA LEU A 3 -2.63 -10.48 11.16
C LEU A 3 -3.85 -9.56 11.07
N ASP A 4 -4.63 -9.46 12.16
CA ASP A 4 -5.75 -8.52 12.26
C ASP A 4 -5.27 -7.18 12.85
N ALA A 5 -5.00 -6.23 11.96
CA ALA A 5 -4.54 -4.89 12.34
C ALA A 5 -5.69 -3.93 12.75
N THR A 6 -6.94 -4.41 12.84
CA THR A 6 -8.07 -3.58 13.30
C THR A 6 -8.11 -3.45 14.83
N ARG A 7 -7.38 -4.33 15.54
CA ARG A 7 -7.40 -4.43 17.01
C ARG A 7 -6.16 -3.82 17.69
N SER A 8 -5.17 -3.39 16.92
CA SER A 8 -3.94 -2.82 17.43
C SER A 8 -3.51 -1.61 16.60
N TYR A 9 -3.49 -0.44 17.25
CA TYR A 9 -3.26 0.85 16.59
C TYR A 9 -1.80 1.29 16.60
N ASN A 10 -0.89 0.43 17.10
CA ASN A 10 0.52 0.75 17.35
C ASN A 10 1.37 0.83 16.08
N SER A 11 0.76 0.67 14.89
CA SER A 11 1.45 0.73 13.61
C SER A 11 0.59 1.41 12.55
N VAL A 12 1.25 2.23 11.74
CA VAL A 12 0.67 2.86 10.54
C VAL A 12 0.64 1.93 9.34
N GLY A 13 1.24 0.73 9.44
CA GLY A 13 1.31 -0.26 8.35
C GLY A 13 -0.06 -0.61 7.76
N ARG A 14 -1.12 -0.60 8.57
CA ARG A 14 -2.50 -0.86 8.13
C ARG A 14 -3.07 0.20 7.18
N LEU A 15 -2.41 1.35 7.08
CA LEU A 15 -2.86 2.51 6.29
C LEU A 15 -2.20 2.56 4.92
N LEU A 16 -1.23 1.69 4.61
CA LEU A 16 -0.60 1.65 3.29
C LEU A 16 -1.60 1.14 2.26
N ASN A 17 -1.80 1.93 1.22
CA ASN A 17 -2.75 1.63 0.15
C ASN A 17 -2.21 0.60 -0.86
N HIS A 18 -3.13 0.00 -1.61
CA HIS A 18 -2.81 -0.84 -2.75
C HIS A 18 -2.37 -0.02 -3.96
N ALA A 19 -1.30 -0.44 -4.64
CA ALA A 19 -0.97 0.01 -5.99
C ALA A 19 -0.34 -1.12 -6.82
N PRO A 20 -0.64 -1.24 -8.13
CA PRO A 20 0.04 -2.19 -9.01
C PRO A 20 1.52 -1.87 -9.24
N ARG A 21 1.89 -0.59 -9.13
CA ARG A 21 3.29 -0.11 -9.13
C ARG A 21 3.62 0.39 -7.73
N THR A 22 4.31 -0.44 -6.96
CA THR A 22 4.49 -0.23 -5.52
C THR A 22 5.70 0.64 -5.18
N THR A 23 5.64 1.30 -4.02
CA THR A 23 6.79 2.01 -3.42
C THR A 23 7.41 1.20 -2.27
N ALA A 24 6.70 0.20 -1.76
CA ALA A 24 7.15 -0.73 -0.74
C ALA A 24 6.71 -2.18 -1.05
N THR A 25 7.46 -3.14 -0.51
CA THR A 25 7.11 -4.56 -0.53
C THR A 25 7.02 -5.11 0.89
N LEU A 26 6.03 -5.97 1.13
CA LEU A 26 5.89 -6.66 2.40
C LEU A 26 6.95 -7.75 2.48
N THR A 27 7.83 -7.66 3.46
CA THR A 27 8.88 -8.65 3.71
C THR A 27 8.69 -9.30 5.08
N PRO A 28 8.95 -10.61 5.22
CA PRO A 28 9.16 -11.19 6.53
C PRO A 28 10.30 -10.42 7.22
N TYR A 29 10.01 -9.82 8.38
CA TYR A 29 11.00 -9.02 9.08
C TYR A 29 12.09 -9.96 9.61
N LYS A 30 13.36 -9.69 9.33
CA LYS A 30 14.48 -10.43 9.92
C LYS A 30 14.94 -9.73 11.21
N PRO A 31 15.12 -10.45 12.33
CA PRO A 31 14.98 -11.90 12.48
C PRO A 31 13.51 -12.34 12.40
N LEU A 32 13.28 -13.42 11.65
CA LEU A 32 11.97 -14.00 11.30
C LEU A 32 11.06 -14.25 12.52
N SER A 33 11.61 -14.21 13.74
CA SER A 33 10.84 -13.98 14.94
C SER A 33 11.59 -13.07 15.93
N ILE A 34 10.85 -12.19 16.60
CA ILE A 34 11.35 -11.52 17.81
C ILE A 34 10.62 -12.16 18.97
N ARG A 35 11.37 -12.86 19.84
CA ARG A 35 10.82 -13.63 20.97
C ARG A 35 9.79 -14.70 20.53
N GLY A 36 10.06 -15.39 19.42
CA GLY A 36 9.17 -16.44 18.89
C GLY A 36 7.92 -15.94 18.17
N VAL A 37 7.71 -14.62 18.07
CA VAL A 37 6.59 -14.02 17.33
C VAL A 37 7.05 -13.64 15.93
N TRP A 38 6.39 -14.22 14.91
CA TRP A 38 6.58 -13.86 13.50
C TRP A 38 6.22 -12.40 13.27
N ARG A 39 7.11 -11.68 12.59
CA ARG A 39 6.91 -10.27 12.25
C ARG A 39 7.02 -10.05 10.75
N VAL A 40 6.26 -9.09 10.27
CA VAL A 40 6.33 -8.59 8.89
C VAL A 40 6.68 -7.11 8.95
N GLY A 41 7.43 -6.65 7.95
CA GLY A 41 7.78 -5.26 7.76
C GLY A 41 7.60 -4.85 6.31
N PHE A 42 7.67 -3.55 6.06
CA PHE A 42 7.68 -3.00 4.71
C PHE A 42 9.08 -2.51 4.38
N THR A 43 9.58 -2.89 3.21
CA THR A 43 10.86 -2.44 2.68
C THR A 43 10.61 -1.60 1.45
N ALA A 44 11.25 -0.43 1.36
CA ALA A 44 11.15 0.41 0.16
C ALA A 44 11.74 -0.33 -1.05
N THR A 45 11.04 -0.31 -2.18
CA THR A 45 11.49 -0.94 -3.43
C THR A 45 12.33 -0.02 -4.31
N LYS A 46 12.38 1.25 -3.96
CA LYS A 46 13.10 2.33 -4.66
C LYS A 46 13.40 3.47 -3.70
N GLU A 47 14.22 4.42 -4.14
CA GLU A 47 14.41 5.68 -3.43
C GLU A 47 13.11 6.49 -3.39
N LEU A 48 12.85 7.14 -2.25
CA LEU A 48 11.60 7.86 -1.99
C LEU A 48 11.90 9.30 -1.57
N MET A 49 11.23 10.24 -2.21
CA MET A 49 11.26 11.64 -1.81
C MET A 49 10.24 11.89 -0.68
N PRO A 50 10.52 12.80 0.26
CA PRO A 50 9.53 13.21 1.27
C PRO A 50 8.19 13.61 0.64
N GLY A 51 7.09 13.15 1.24
CA GLY A 51 5.73 13.36 0.72
C GLY A 51 5.26 12.33 -0.32
N THR A 52 6.13 11.43 -0.78
CA THR A 52 5.72 10.31 -1.66
C THR A 52 4.86 9.30 -0.89
N GLU A 53 3.72 8.90 -1.45
CA GLU A 53 2.85 7.90 -0.84
C GLU A 53 3.51 6.51 -0.77
N LEU A 54 3.39 5.88 0.40
CA LEU A 54 3.76 4.48 0.60
C LEU A 54 2.63 3.54 0.18
N THR A 55 2.91 2.66 -0.77
CA THR A 55 1.96 1.72 -1.37
C THR A 55 2.59 0.34 -1.51
N TRP A 56 1.77 -0.71 -1.41
CA TRP A 56 2.20 -2.10 -1.61
C TRP A 56 1.17 -2.90 -2.41
N ASP A 57 1.61 -4.02 -2.98
CA ASP A 57 0.71 -4.91 -3.71
C ASP A 57 0.08 -5.86 -2.70
N TYR A 58 -1.25 -5.89 -2.64
CA TYR A 58 -1.98 -6.73 -1.70
C TYR A 58 -1.96 -8.20 -2.14
N GLY A 59 -1.49 -8.50 -3.36
CA GLY A 59 -1.47 -9.86 -3.91
C GLY A 59 -2.87 -10.41 -4.18
N CYS A 60 -3.87 -9.53 -4.27
CA CYS A 60 -5.23 -9.93 -4.60
C CYS A 60 -5.33 -10.29 -6.08
N CYS A 61 -6.09 -11.33 -6.42
CA CYS A 61 -6.37 -11.67 -7.82
C CYS A 61 -6.98 -10.45 -8.55
N PRO A 62 -6.76 -10.32 -9.88
CA PRO A 62 -7.39 -9.28 -10.68
C PRO A 62 -8.91 -9.24 -10.43
N GLY A 63 -9.42 -8.07 -10.05
CA GLY A 63 -10.83 -7.91 -9.71
C GLY A 63 -11.24 -8.36 -8.30
N GLY A 64 -10.32 -8.84 -7.46
CA GLY A 64 -10.58 -9.23 -6.07
C GLY A 64 -10.80 -8.05 -5.11
N LEU A 65 -10.47 -6.83 -5.54
CA LEU A 65 -10.68 -5.59 -4.79
C LEU A 65 -11.94 -4.88 -5.31
N GLU A 66 -13.12 -5.38 -4.93
CA GLU A 66 -14.42 -4.86 -5.38
C GLU A 66 -14.62 -3.36 -5.12
N TRP A 67 -14.06 -2.83 -4.03
CA TRP A 67 -14.13 -1.40 -3.71
C TRP A 67 -13.26 -0.52 -4.61
N LEU A 68 -12.25 -1.07 -5.28
CA LEU A 68 -11.51 -0.36 -6.34
C LEU A 68 -12.30 -0.25 -7.64
N LYS A 69 -13.22 -1.19 -7.91
CA LYS A 69 -14.11 -1.13 -9.08
C LYS A 69 -15.13 0.00 -8.98
N ARG A 70 -15.51 0.38 -7.76
CA ARG A 70 -16.56 1.37 -7.46
C ARG A 70 -16.06 2.82 -7.35
N ARG A 71 -15.07 3.26 -8.14
CA ARG A 71 -14.78 4.70 -8.21
C ARG A 71 -15.92 5.38 -8.99
N PRO A 72 -16.73 6.28 -8.38
CA PRO A 72 -17.70 7.05 -9.13
C PRO A 72 -16.97 7.87 -10.19
N ALA A 73 -17.54 7.95 -11.39
CA ALA A 73 -16.93 8.54 -12.59
C ALA A 73 -16.31 9.94 -12.37
N ARG A 74 -16.79 10.71 -11.38
CA ARG A 74 -16.24 12.03 -10.99
C ARG A 74 -14.79 12.01 -10.50
N ALA A 75 -14.26 10.89 -10.00
CA ALA A 75 -12.86 10.79 -9.57
C ALA A 75 -11.88 10.58 -10.75
N LYS A 76 -12.37 10.13 -11.92
CA LYS A 76 -11.54 9.98 -13.12
C LYS A 76 -11.15 11.33 -13.72
N GLU A 77 -12.03 12.32 -13.69
CA GLU A 77 -11.77 13.65 -14.24
C GLU A 77 -10.68 14.40 -13.45
N ARG A 78 -10.71 14.37 -12.10
CA ARG A 78 -9.66 15.01 -11.29
C ARG A 78 -8.28 14.35 -11.45
N ALA A 79 -8.22 13.02 -11.53
CA ALA A 79 -6.94 12.33 -11.72
C ALA A 79 -6.31 12.61 -13.09
N LEU A 80 -7.13 12.75 -14.15
CA LEU A 80 -6.66 13.16 -15.48
C LEU A 80 -6.24 14.63 -15.50
N GLN A 81 -6.92 15.51 -14.74
CA GLN A 81 -6.57 16.92 -14.67
C GLN A 81 -5.21 17.15 -13.98
N PHE A 82 -4.87 16.36 -12.95
CA PHE A 82 -3.53 16.40 -12.32
C PHE A 82 -2.42 15.82 -13.21
N MET A 83 -2.71 14.81 -14.05
CA MET A 83 -1.68 14.27 -14.96
C MET A 83 -1.37 15.16 -16.17
N TYR A 84 -2.25 16.10 -16.52
CA TYR A 84 -2.06 17.03 -17.65
C TYR A 84 -1.68 18.46 -17.25
N THR A 85 -1.61 18.78 -15.95
CA THR A 85 -1.25 20.13 -15.46
C THR A 85 0.19 20.28 -15.00
N ASP A 86 0.94 19.19 -14.83
CA ASP A 86 2.39 19.19 -14.53
C ASP A 86 3.30 19.08 -15.78
N ALA A 87 2.76 19.32 -16.98
CA ALA A 87 3.50 19.31 -18.24
C ALA A 87 3.66 20.72 -18.85
N ARG A 88 3.99 21.72 -18.02
CA ARG A 88 4.43 23.05 -18.49
C ARG A 88 5.67 23.51 -17.76
#